data_AF-A0A940W664-F1
#
_entry.id   AF-A0A940W664-F1
#
_cell.length_a   1.000
_cell.length_b   1.000
_cell.length_c   1.000
_cell.angle_alpha   90.00
_cell.angle_beta   90.00
_cell.angle_gamma   90.00
#
_symmetry.space_group_name_H-M   'P 1'
#
loop_
_entity.id
_entity.type
_entity.pdbx_description
1 polymer ?
#
loop_
_entity_poly.entity_id
_entity_poly.type
_entity_poly.pdbx_seq_one_letter_code
_entity_poly.pdbx_strand_id
1 'polypeptide(L)'
;LNVILQLSRMSDGTRKVVTVSEVTGMEGDVVVMQDIFVFEKRGVDRDGKVLGEYRATGVRPKFLDAVHAAGIHLGANVFAYRKK
;
A
#
# COMPACT_ATOMS: atom_id res chain seq x y z
N LEU A 1 3.10 10.81 12.12
CA LEU A 1 2.91 9.69 11.17
C LEU A 1 2.16 10.24 9.96
N ASN A 2 2.77 10.21 8.77
CA ASN A 2 2.12 10.68 7.54
C ASN A 2 2.04 9.52 6.55
N VAL A 3 0.84 8.95 6.41
CA VAL A 3 0.53 7.89 5.45
C VAL A 3 -0.52 8.43 4.48
N ILE A 4 -0.27 8.21 3.20
CA ILE A 4 -1.17 8.62 2.12
C ILE A 4 -1.80 7.34 1.54
N LEU A 5 -3.13 7.36 1.45
CA LEU A 5 -3.90 6.32 0.79
C LEU A 5 -4.44 6.90 -0.51
N GLN A 6 -3.94 6.42 -1.64
CA GLN A 6 -4.51 6.77 -2.93
C GLN A 6 -5.67 5.82 -3.20
N LEU A 7 -6.85 6.35 -3.51
CA LEU A 7 -8.01 5.56 -3.91
C LEU A 7 -8.33 5.77 -5.38
N SER A 8 -8.88 4.74 -6.03
CA SER A 8 -9.43 4.87 -7.37
C SER A 8 -10.76 4.14 -7.49
N ARG A 9 -11.66 4.70 -8.30
CA ARG A 9 -12.89 4.04 -8.68
C ARG A 9 -12.59 3.09 -9.85
N MET A 10 -12.91 1.83 -9.64
CA MET A 10 -12.70 0.75 -10.59
C MET A 10 -13.84 0.68 -11.60
N SER A 11 -13.61 -0.04 -12.71
CA SER A 11 -14.60 -0.22 -13.78
C SER A 11 -15.88 -0.92 -13.33
N ASP A 12 -15.80 -1.72 -12.26
CA ASP A 12 -16.93 -2.38 -11.60
C ASP A 12 -17.67 -1.46 -10.59
N GLY A 13 -17.30 -0.18 -10.53
CA GLY A 13 -17.87 0.79 -9.60
C GLY A 13 -17.32 0.74 -8.17
N THR A 14 -16.51 -0.26 -7.82
CA THR A 14 -15.89 -0.35 -6.49
C THR A 14 -14.81 0.71 -6.30
N ARG A 15 -14.56 1.13 -5.06
CA ARG A 15 -13.38 1.94 -4.71
C ARG A 15 -12.34 1.00 -4.12
N LYS A 16 -11.11 1.07 -4.61
CA LYS A 16 -9.98 0.34 -4.04
C LYS A 16 -8.86 1.30 -3.71
N VAL A 17 -8.14 1.01 -2.63
CA VAL A 17 -6.85 1.66 -2.37
C VAL A 17 -5.90 1.16 -3.45
N VAL A 18 -5.26 2.06 -4.20
CA VAL A 18 -4.31 1.68 -5.26
C VAL A 18 -2.88 1.71 -4.78
N THR A 19 -2.56 2.65 -3.89
CA THR A 19 -1.26 2.73 -3.21
C THR A 19 -1.44 3.10 -1.75
N VAL A 20 -0.58 2.54 -0.91
CA VAL A 20 -0.35 2.96 0.47
C VAL A 20 1.08 3.48 0.51
N SER A 21 1.26 4.77 0.75
CA SER A 21 2.57 5.42 0.70
C SER A 21 2.89 6.09 2.03
N GLU A 22 4.15 6.03 2.45
CA GLU A 22 4.65 6.75 3.62
C GLU A 22 5.44 7.97 3.16
N VAL A 23 5.16 9.14 3.75
CA VAL A 23 6.02 10.32 3.57
C VAL A 23 7.30 10.10 4.36
N THR A 24 8.42 10.00 3.67
CA THR A 24 9.71 9.65 4.27
C THR A 24 10.54 10.87 4.65
N GLY A 25 10.22 12.05 4.10
CA GLY A 25 10.86 13.32 4.41
C GLY A 25 10.57 14.41 3.37
N MET A 26 11.43 15.43 3.37
CA MET A 26 11.45 16.54 2.42
C MET A 26 12.85 16.62 1.79
N GLU A 27 12.93 16.90 0.51
CA GLU A 27 14.15 17.31 -0.19
C GLU A 27 13.96 18.74 -0.70
N GLY A 28 14.47 19.72 0.04
CA GLY A 28 14.08 21.11 -0.14
C GLY A 28 12.56 21.28 0.06
N ASP A 29 11.88 21.73 -0.98
CA ASP A 29 10.41 21.92 -0.99
C ASP A 29 9.65 20.71 -1.54
N VAL A 30 10.34 19.63 -1.92
CA VAL A 30 9.74 18.44 -2.51
C VAL A 30 9.46 17.39 -1.43
N VAL A 31 8.20 16.95 -1.33
CA VAL A 31 7.82 15.84 -0.43
C VAL A 31 8.32 14.53 -1.02
N VAL A 32 9.11 13.79 -0.25
CA VAL A 32 9.61 12.46 -0.64
C VAL A 32 8.75 11.39 0.01
N MET A 33 8.36 10.39 -0.80
CA MET A 33 7.47 9.32 -0.38
C MET A 33 7.97 7.97 -0.88
N GLN A 34 7.56 6.90 -0.19
CA GLN A 34 7.79 5.53 -0.62
C GLN A 34 6.49 4.73 -0.52
N ASP A 35 6.19 3.97 -1.58
CA ASP A 35 5.06 3.05 -1.57
C ASP A 35 5.39 1.83 -0.70
N ILE A 36 4.46 1.46 0.18
CA ILE A 36 4.53 0.30 1.06
C ILE A 36 3.72 -0.85 0.47
N PHE A 37 2.52 -0.54 -0.03
CA PHE A 37 1.66 -1.49 -0.73
C PHE A 37 1.11 -0.91 -2.01
N VAL A 38 0.96 -1.76 -3.02
CA VAL A 38 0.32 -1.45 -4.30
C VAL A 38 -0.77 -2.46 -4.59
N PHE A 39 -1.89 -2.01 -5.15
CA PHE A 39 -2.91 -2.90 -5.68
C PHE A 39 -2.58 -3.29 -7.12
N GLU A 40 -2.39 -4.58 -7.37
CA GLU A 40 -2.21 -5.10 -8.72
C GLU A 40 -3.52 -5.68 -9.24
N LYS A 41 -4.10 -5.02 -10.26
CA LYS A 41 -5.24 -5.57 -11.01
C LYS A 41 -4.79 -6.82 -11.76
N ARG A 42 -5.48 -7.93 -11.52
CA ARG A 42 -5.25 -9.24 -12.16
C ARG A 42 -6.18 -9.51 -13.34
N GLY A 43 -7.30 -8.79 -13.40
CA GLY A 43 -8.27 -8.95 -14.47
C GLY A 43 -9.65 -8.53 -14.03
N VAL A 44 -10.65 -9.10 -14.70
CA VAL A 44 -12.06 -8.92 -14.44
C VAL A 44 -12.72 -10.30 -14.52
N ASP A 45 -13.63 -10.63 -13.61
CA ASP A 45 -14.38 -11.89 -13.69
C ASP A 45 -15.56 -11.82 -14.69
N ARG A 46 -16.33 -12.91 -14.78
CA ARG A 46 -17.46 -13.01 -15.71
C ARG A 46 -18.58 -12.02 -15.44
N ASP A 47 -18.68 -11.54 -14.20
CA ASP A 47 -19.71 -10.60 -13.77
C ASP A 47 -19.22 -9.14 -13.86
N GLY A 48 -18.03 -8.91 -14.44
CA GLY A 48 -17.46 -7.58 -14.61
C GLY A 48 -16.73 -7.05 -13.37
N LYS A 49 -16.53 -7.86 -12.33
CA LYS A 49 -15.87 -7.45 -11.08
C LYS A 49 -14.36 -7.42 -11.22
N VAL A 50 -13.74 -6.36 -10.73
CA VAL A 50 -12.28 -6.18 -10.78
C VAL A 50 -11.59 -7.11 -9.77
N LEU A 51 -10.78 -8.01 -10.31
CA LEU A 51 -9.91 -8.91 -9.55
C LEU A 51 -8.53 -8.29 -9.40
N GLY A 52 -7.92 -8.49 -8.24
CA GLY A 52 -6.57 -8.05 -7.96
C GLY A 52 -6.16 -8.35 -6.53
N GLU A 53 -4.92 -8.05 -6.21
CA GLU A 53 -4.32 -8.31 -4.91
C GLU A 53 -3.43 -7.16 -4.47
N TYR A 54 -3.29 -6.99 -3.16
CA TYR A 54 -2.32 -6.05 -2.60
C TYR A 54 -0.96 -6.72 -2.49
N ARG A 55 0.08 -5.99 -2.92
CA ARG A 55 1.46 -6.44 -2.86
C ARG A 55 2.32 -5.47 -2.08
N ALA A 56 3.10 -6.03 -1.17
CA ALA A 56 4.16 -5.28 -0.50
C ALA A 56 5.29 -4.98 -1.48
N THR A 57 5.81 -3.75 -1.41
CA THR A 57 6.92 -3.29 -2.24
C THR A 57 8.29 -3.73 -1.73
N GLY A 58 8.36 -4.32 -0.53
CA GLY A 58 9.63 -4.63 0.15
C GLY A 58 10.11 -3.52 1.07
N VAL A 59 9.49 -2.33 1.03
CA VAL A 59 9.84 -1.22 1.92
C VAL A 59 9.35 -1.51 3.33
N ARG A 60 10.26 -1.44 4.30
CA ARG A 60 9.90 -1.49 5.72
C ARG A 60 9.48 -0.08 6.17
N PRO A 61 8.21 0.13 6.53
CA PRO A 61 7.74 1.46 6.91
C PRO A 61 8.34 1.92 8.25
N LYS A 62 8.64 3.21 8.36
CA LYS A 62 9.12 3.82 9.62
C LYS A 62 8.03 3.78 10.69
N PHE A 63 6.76 3.84 10.29
CA PHE A 63 5.63 3.76 11.21
C PHE A 63 5.45 2.42 11.91
N LEU A 64 6.19 1.39 11.53
CA LEU A 64 6.09 0.06 12.15
C LEU A 64 6.39 0.12 13.65
N ASP A 65 7.27 1.03 14.08
CA ASP A 65 7.58 1.23 15.50
C ASP A 65 6.34 1.73 16.27
N ALA A 66 5.54 2.61 15.67
CA ALA A 66 4.29 3.08 16.26
C ALA A 66 3.22 1.97 16.29
N VAL A 67 3.18 1.13 15.26
CA VAL A 67 2.29 -0.06 15.20
C VAL A 67 2.65 -1.04 16.32
N HIS A 68 3.94 -1.31 16.53
CA HIS A 68 4.42 -2.15 17.62
C HIS A 68 4.15 -1.54 18.99
N ALA A 69 4.37 -0.23 19.16
CA ALA A 69 4.06 0.48 20.40
C ALA A 69 2.56 0.47 20.73
N ALA A 70 1.69 0.37 19.72
CA ALA A 70 0.26 0.17 19.88
C ALA A 70 -0.14 -1.29 20.22
N GLY A 71 0.83 -2.18 20.44
CA GLY A 71 0.60 -3.60 20.76
C GLY A 71 0.27 -4.48 19.55
N ILE A 72 0.41 -3.94 18.33
CA ILE A 72 0.14 -4.70 17.10
C ILE A 72 1.46 -5.30 16.62
N HIS A 73 1.58 -6.63 16.75
CA HIS A 73 2.76 -7.36 16.29
C HIS A 73 2.51 -7.91 14.88
N LEU A 74 3.24 -7.38 13.91
CA LEU A 74 3.19 -7.85 12.53
C LEU A 74 4.40 -8.74 12.23
N GLY A 75 4.16 -9.86 11.54
CA GLY A 75 5.25 -10.70 11.04
C GLY A 75 6.13 -9.92 10.05
N ALA A 76 7.45 -10.14 10.09
CA ALA A 76 8.39 -9.47 9.18
C ALA A 76 8.08 -9.73 7.69
N ASN A 77 7.41 -10.84 7.39
CA ASN A 77 6.98 -11.23 6.05
C ASN A 77 5.84 -10.38 5.48
N VAL A 78 5.11 -9.61 6.30
CA VAL A 78 4.00 -8.76 5.84
C VAL A 78 4.46 -7.72 4.81
N PHE A 79 5.67 -7.19 5.01
CA PHE A 79 6.27 -6.18 4.13
C PHE A 79 7.31 -6.76 3.17
N ALA A 80 7.52 -8.08 3.20
CA ALA A 80 8.49 -8.72 2.30
C ALA A 80 8.02 -8.60 0.84
N TYR A 81 8.96 -8.30 -0.05
CA TYR A 81 8.68 -8.17 -1.47
C TYR A 81 8.03 -9.45 -2.03
N ARG A 82 6.86 -9.33 -2.65
CA ARG A 82 6.20 -10.45 -3.35
C ARG A 82 6.35 -10.30 -4.85
N LYS A 83 7.21 -11.13 -5.46
CA LYS A 83 7.52 -11.13 -6.90
C LYS A 83 6.30 -11.54 -7.74
N LYS A 84 6.12 -10.91 -8.91
CA LYS A 84 4.98 -11.12 -9.86
C LYS A 84 4.75 -12.57 -10.20
#